data_AF-X1PI54-F1
#
_entry.id   AF-X1PI54-F1
#
_cell.length_a   1.000
_cell.length_b   1.000
_cell.length_c   1.000
_cell.angle_alpha   90.00
_cell.angle_beta   90.00
_cell.angle_gamma   90.00
#
_symmetry.space_group_name_H-M   'P 1'
#
loop_
_entity.id
_entity.type
_entity.pdbx_description
1 polymer ?
#
loop_
_entity_poly.entity_id
_entity_poly.type
_entity_poly.pdbx_seq_one_letter_code
_entity_poly.pdbx_strand_id
1 'polypeptide(L)'
;MSKYSVIGTRVHRVDGPEKVTGNAKYTFDMVLPGMLYGKVLRSPHPHAKILKLDTRKAKRLIGVKAVVTGKDTLGRKQGIW
;
A
#
# COMPACT_ATOMS: atom_id res chain seq x y z
N MET A 1 -13.89 38.04 -25.13
CA MET A 1 -14.03 36.84 -24.29
C MET A 1 -13.99 37.28 -22.83
N SER A 2 -14.91 36.80 -21.99
CA SER A 2 -14.94 37.20 -20.57
C SER A 2 -13.69 36.68 -19.86
N LYS A 3 -13.10 37.50 -19.00
CA LYS A 3 -11.89 37.16 -18.25
C LYS A 3 -12.29 36.23 -17.11
N TYR A 4 -11.79 35.00 -17.13
CA TYR A 4 -11.99 34.05 -16.04
C TYR A 4 -11.36 34.56 -14.75
N SER A 5 -12.02 34.33 -13.60
CA SER A 5 -11.54 34.78 -12.29
C SER A 5 -10.31 34.00 -11.80
N VAL A 6 -10.20 32.72 -12.16
CA VAL A 6 -9.15 31.80 -11.67
C VAL A 6 -8.27 31.25 -12.78
N ILE A 7 -8.84 30.95 -13.95
CA ILE A 7 -8.10 30.33 -15.06
C ILE A 7 -7.01 31.29 -15.57
N GLY A 8 -5.76 30.81 -15.61
CA GLY A 8 -4.61 31.60 -16.07
C GLY A 8 -4.01 32.54 -15.02
N THR A 9 -4.46 32.48 -13.76
CA THR A 9 -3.94 33.30 -12.66
C THR A 9 -3.07 32.49 -11.70
N ARG A 10 -2.13 33.14 -11.01
CA ARG A 10 -1.35 32.51 -9.94
C ARG A 10 -2.22 32.38 -8.69
N VAL A 11 -2.69 31.18 -8.41
CA VAL A 11 -3.47 30.86 -7.21
C VAL A 11 -2.72 29.93 -6.28
N HIS A 12 -2.96 30.08 -4.97
CA HIS A 12 -2.49 29.12 -3.99
C HIS A 12 -3.26 27.81 -4.11
N ARG A 13 -2.55 26.70 -3.93
CA ARG A 13 -3.18 25.39 -3.85
C ARG A 13 -3.92 25.24 -2.53
N VAL A 14 -5.14 24.72 -2.57
CA VAL A 14 -5.98 24.46 -1.38
C VAL A 14 -5.26 23.53 -0.40
N ASP A 15 -4.56 22.51 -0.91
CA ASP A 15 -3.80 21.55 -0.12
C ASP A 15 -2.35 21.99 0.19
N GLY A 16 -1.96 23.18 -0.27
CA GLY A 16 -0.60 23.70 -0.14
C GLY A 16 -0.15 23.86 1.31
N PRO A 17 -0.89 24.62 2.15
CA PRO A 17 -0.50 24.88 3.53
C PRO A 17 -0.25 23.62 4.35
N GLU A 18 -1.14 22.63 4.30
CA GLU A 18 -0.98 21.38 5.05
C GLU A 18 0.24 20.59 4.61
N LYS A 19 0.55 20.58 3.31
CA LYS A 19 1.70 19.85 2.76
C LYS A 19 3.03 20.49 3.12
N VAL A 20 3.13 21.81 3.07
CA VAL A 20 4.39 22.52 3.35
C VAL A 20 4.69 22.65 4.84
N THR A 21 3.67 22.52 5.70
CA THR A 21 3.82 22.55 7.16
C THR A 21 4.00 21.18 7.80
N GLY A 22 3.82 20.09 7.05
CA GLY A 22 3.83 18.72 7.59
C GLY A 22 2.55 18.34 8.35
N ASN A 23 1.49 19.16 8.26
CA ASN A 23 0.20 18.89 8.88
C ASN A 23 -0.64 17.89 8.08
N ALA A 24 -0.39 17.75 6.77
CA ALA A 24 -1.06 16.75 5.94
C ALA A 24 -0.77 15.34 6.46
N LYS A 25 -1.83 14.56 6.72
CA LYS A 25 -1.72 13.16 7.14
C LYS A 25 -1.89 12.23 5.94
N TYR A 26 -0.89 11.40 5.70
CA TYR A 26 -0.91 10.36 4.69
C TYR A 26 -1.17 8.98 5.33
N THR A 27 -1.39 7.98 4.49
CA THR A 27 -1.66 6.61 4.96
C THR A 27 -0.56 6.04 5.84
N PHE A 28 0.69 6.47 5.65
CA PHE A 28 1.84 6.06 6.46
C PHE A 28 1.91 6.74 7.84
N ASP A 29 1.20 7.87 8.02
CA ASP A 29 1.18 8.61 9.28
C ASP A 29 0.10 8.10 10.25
N MET A 30 -0.76 7.18 9.78
CA MET A 30 -1.86 6.64 10.55
C MET A 30 -1.41 5.43 11.38
N VAL A 31 -1.78 5.41 12.66
CA VAL A 31 -1.67 4.26 13.55
C VAL A 31 -3.03 4.01 14.18
N LEU A 32 -3.57 2.80 13.99
CA LEU A 32 -4.89 2.42 14.50
C LEU A 32 -4.76 1.38 15.62
N PRO A 33 -5.69 1.34 16.59
CA PRO A 33 -5.73 0.29 17.59
C PRO A 33 -5.80 -1.11 16.94
N GLY A 34 -4.90 -2.00 17.33
CA GLY A 34 -4.84 -3.37 16.79
C GLY A 34 -4.27 -3.50 15.37
N MET A 35 -3.67 -2.44 14.82
CA MET A 35 -3.05 -2.47 13.49
C MET A 35 -1.96 -3.55 13.39
N LEU A 36 -2.03 -4.36 12.32
CA LEU A 36 -0.98 -5.33 11.99
C LEU A 36 -0.01 -4.73 10.97
N TYR A 37 1.25 -5.13 11.06
CA TYR A 37 2.27 -4.79 10.07
C TYR A 37 2.44 -5.94 9.07
N GLY A 38 2.45 -5.61 7.79
CA GLY A 38 2.62 -6.57 6.70
C GLY A 38 4.02 -6.53 6.11
N LYS A 39 4.53 -7.71 5.70
CA LYS A 39 5.74 -7.83 4.87
C LYS A 39 5.49 -8.81 3.74
N VAL A 40 5.83 -8.38 2.52
CA VAL A 40 5.65 -9.20 1.31
C VAL A 40 6.94 -9.96 1.00
N LEU A 41 6.87 -11.29 0.98
CA LEU A 41 7.92 -12.12 0.40
C LEU A 41 7.79 -12.09 -1.13
N ARG A 42 8.82 -11.60 -1.82
CA ARG A 42 8.84 -11.49 -3.29
C ARG A 42 9.70 -12.59 -3.90
N SER A 43 9.42 -12.91 -5.16
CA SER A 43 10.24 -13.83 -5.93
C SER A 43 11.67 -13.30 -6.07
N PRO A 44 12.71 -14.12 -5.82
CA PRO A 44 14.09 -13.76 -6.16
C PRO A 44 14.38 -13.97 -7.65
N HIS A 45 13.46 -14.58 -8.41
CA HIS A 45 13.62 -14.88 -9.83
C HIS A 45 12.68 -14.01 -10.68
N PRO A 46 13.13 -13.52 -11.85
CA PRO A 46 12.28 -12.74 -12.77
C PRO A 46 11.06 -13.53 -13.28
N HIS A 47 11.23 -14.83 -13.56
CA HIS A 47 10.16 -15.72 -14.00
C HIS A 47 10.40 -17.14 -13.47
N ALA A 48 9.43 -17.68 -12.75
CA ALA A 48 9.51 -19.04 -12.20
C ALA A 48 8.11 -19.58 -11.86
N LYS A 49 7.98 -20.92 -11.87
CA LYS A 49 6.80 -21.61 -11.35
C LYS A 49 7.01 -21.95 -9.88
N ILE A 50 6.05 -21.58 -9.02
CA ILE A 50 6.08 -21.98 -7.60
C ILE A 50 5.69 -23.46 -7.50
N LEU A 51 6.67 -24.34 -7.23
CA LEU A 51 6.42 -25.77 -7.03
C LEU A 51 6.02 -26.09 -5.60
N LYS A 52 6.62 -25.39 -4.63
CA LYS A 52 6.39 -25.61 -3.19
C LYS A 52 6.57 -24.30 -2.42
N LEU A 53 5.72 -24.10 -1.41
CA LEU A 53 5.84 -23.01 -0.44
C LEU A 53 5.65 -23.57 0.98
N ASP A 54 6.65 -23.41 1.84
CA ASP A 54 6.59 -23.83 3.25
C ASP A 54 6.53 -22.62 4.16
N THR A 55 5.39 -22.44 4.83
CA THR A 55 5.13 -21.30 5.73
C THR A 55 5.29 -21.66 7.21
N ARG A 56 5.62 -22.92 7.55
CA ARG A 56 5.62 -23.42 8.95
C ARG A 56 6.59 -22.66 9.84
N LYS A 57 7.78 -22.34 9.34
CA LYS A 57 8.78 -21.57 10.11
C LYS A 57 8.25 -20.17 10.43
N ALA A 58 7.73 -19.45 9.44
CA ALA A 58 7.20 -18.11 9.62
C ALA A 58 6.01 -18.08 10.58
N LYS A 59 5.06 -19.02 10.47
CA LYS A 59 3.90 -19.11 11.37
C LYS A 59 4.24 -19.35 12.85
N ARG A 60 5.42 -19.89 13.15
CA ARG A 60 5.86 -20.17 14.53
C ARG A 60 6.62 -19.01 15.18
N LEU A 61 6.94 -17.96 14.43
CA LEU A 61 7.63 -16.81 15.00
C LEU A 61 6.70 -16.04 15.94
N ILE A 62 7.23 -15.65 17.09
CA ILE A 62 6.53 -14.78 18.03
C ILE A 62 6.21 -13.46 17.33
N GLY A 63 4.97 -12.98 17.46
CA GLY A 63 4.49 -11.74 16.83
C GLY A 63 3.92 -11.92 15.42
N VAL A 64 4.08 -13.08 14.77
CA VAL A 64 3.41 -13.35 13.49
C VAL A 64 1.95 -13.71 13.73
N LYS A 65 1.05 -12.79 13.35
CA LYS A 65 -0.39 -13.02 13.43
C LYS A 65 -0.90 -13.97 12.34
N ALA A 66 -0.38 -13.86 11.11
CA ALA A 66 -0.80 -14.66 9.98
C ALA A 66 0.29 -14.75 8.91
N VAL A 67 0.25 -15.81 8.10
CA VAL A 67 1.00 -15.93 6.84
C VAL A 67 -0.02 -16.24 5.75
N VAL A 68 -0.26 -15.25 4.89
CA VAL A 68 -1.28 -15.28 3.83
C VAL A 68 -0.61 -15.64 2.50
N THR A 69 -1.26 -16.49 1.73
CA THR A 69 -0.78 -17.05 0.46
C THR A 69 -1.87 -16.97 -0.61
N GLY A 70 -1.55 -17.39 -1.84
CA GLY A 70 -2.57 -17.49 -2.90
C GLY A 70 -3.74 -18.42 -2.54
N LYS A 71 -3.57 -19.37 -1.62
CA LYS A 71 -4.64 -20.27 -1.16
C LYS A 71 -5.72 -19.57 -0.34
N ASP A 72 -5.40 -18.41 0.23
CA ASP A 72 -6.31 -17.60 1.05
C ASP A 72 -7.10 -16.58 0.21
N THR A 73 -6.96 -16.64 -1.12
CA THR A 73 -7.66 -15.77 -2.07
C THR A 73 -8.85 -16.48 -2.71
N LEU A 74 -9.69 -15.73 -3.43
CA LEU A 74 -10.84 -16.27 -4.18
C LEU A 74 -10.44 -17.11 -5.43
N GLY A 75 -9.16 -17.41 -5.62
CA GLY A 75 -8.67 -18.20 -6.76
C GLY A 75 -8.74 -17.48 -8.11
N ARG A 76 -9.10 -16.19 -8.13
CA ARG A 76 -9.15 -15.36 -9.34
C ARG A 76 -7.82 -14.65 -9.53
N LYS A 77 -7.30 -14.66 -10.76
CA LYS A 77 -6.16 -13.82 -11.13
C LYS A 77 -6.62 -12.36 -11.10
N GLN A 78 -5.97 -11.54 -10.28
CA GLN A 78 -6.23 -10.09 -10.17
C GLN A 78 -5.04 -9.34 -10.75
N GLY A 79 -5.30 -8.26 -11.51
CA GLY A 79 -4.32 -7.48 -12.23
C GLY A 79 -4.67 -7.34 -13.72
N ILE A 80 -4.15 -6.29 -14.35
CA ILE A 80 -4.20 -6.14 -15.80
C ILE A 80 -3.09 -7.05 -16.35
N TRP A 81 -3.49 -8.08 -17.09
CA TRP A 81 -2.64 -8.82 -18.01
C TRP A 81 -2.97 -8.34 -19.42
#